data_AF-A0ABD0QHH6-F1
#
_entry.id   AF-A0ABD0QHH6-F1
#
_cell.length_a   1.000
_cell.length_b   1.000
_cell.length_c   1.000
_cell.angle_alpha   90.00
_cell.angle_beta   90.00
_cell.angle_gamma   90.00
#
_symmetry.space_group_name_H-M   'P 1'
#
loop_
_entity.id
_entity.type
_entity.pdbx_description
1 polymer ?
#
loop_
_entity_poly.entity_id
_entity_poly.type
_entity_poly.pdbx_seq_one_letter_code
_entity_poly.pdbx_strand_id
1 'polypeptide(L)' 'NGKNYFFVSHDQMMQDISNNDYLEYGSHEDAMYGTRLETIRKIHEQGLVAILDVEPQ' A
#
# COMPACT_ATOMS: atom_id res chain seq x y z
N ASN A 1 -10.89 1.43 11.62
CA ASN A 1 -9.48 1.26 11.21
C ASN A 1 -9.42 0.38 9.97
N GLY A 2 -9.43 0.96 8.76
CA GLY A 2 -9.49 0.19 7.50
C GLY A 2 -10.71 0.46 6.59
N LYS A 3 -11.52 1.50 6.86
CA LYS A 3 -12.56 1.91 5.89
C LYS A 3 -11.98 2.71 4.73
N ASN A 4 -10.96 3.54 4.99
CA ASN A 4 -10.30 4.37 3.97
C ASN A 4 -8.77 4.12 3.88
N TYR A 5 -8.09 3.86 5.01
CA TYR A 5 -6.63 3.67 5.06
C TYR A 5 -6.21 2.63 6.11
N PHE A 6 -5.04 2.02 5.88
CA PHE A 6 -4.29 1.22 6.85
C PHE A 6 -3.19 2.10 7.47
N PHE A 7 -3.42 2.57 8.70
CA PHE A 7 -2.46 3.41 9.40
C PHE A 7 -1.35 2.55 10.00
N VAL A 8 -0.10 2.92 9.72
CA VAL A 8 1.13 2.32 10.28
C VAL A 8 2.07 3.42 10.75
N SER A 9 3.05 3.07 11.60
CA SER A 9 4.11 4.00 11.95
C SER A 9 5.04 4.26 10.76
N HIS A 10 5.73 5.41 10.81
CA HIS A 10 6.73 5.76 9.80
C HIS A 10 7.82 4.68 9.68
N ASP A 11 8.37 4.23 10.81
CA ASP A 11 9.41 3.19 10.84
C ASP A 11 8.95 1.88 10.21
N GLN A 12 7.72 1.45 10.50
CA GLN A 12 7.15 0.24 9.90
C GLN A 12 7.01 0.41 8.38
N MET A 13 6.52 1.58 7.93
CA MET A 13 6.37 1.85 6.52
C MET A 13 7.71 1.83 5.79
N MET A 14 8.75 2.44 6.36
CA MET A 14 10.09 2.44 5.78
C MET A 14 10.69 1.02 5.70
N GLN A 15 10.47 0.20 6.72
CA GLN A 15 10.88 -1.21 6.70
C GLN A 15 10.17 -1.99 5.58
N ASP A 16 8.85 -1.86 5.49
CA ASP A 16 8.03 -2.53 4.46
C ASP A 16 8.40 -2.05 3.04
N ILE A 17 8.72 -0.77 2.85
CA ILE A 17 9.25 -0.24 1.58
C ILE A 17 10.59 -0.93 1.24
N SER A 18 11.50 -1.04 2.20
CA SER A 18 12.81 -1.69 1.99
C SER A 18 12.68 -3.18 1.64
N ASN A 19 11.60 -3.83 2.06
CA ASN A 19 11.29 -5.22 1.75
C ASN A 19 10.58 -5.41 0.40
N ASN A 20 10.32 -4.32 -0.34
CA ASN A 20 9.52 -4.31 -1.58
C ASN A 20 8.06 -4.76 -1.37
N ASP A 21 7.45 -4.42 -0.23
CA ASP A 21 6.06 -4.77 0.08
C ASP A 21 5.02 -3.76 -0.46
N TYR A 22 5.49 -2.66 -1.05
CA TYR A 22 4.65 -1.64 -1.69
C TYR A 22 4.82 -1.66 -3.20
N LEU A 23 3.70 -1.56 -3.91
CA LEU A 23 3.66 -1.32 -5.36
C LEU A 23 4.10 0.13 -5.67
N GLU A 24 3.60 1.07 -4.88
CA GLU A 24 3.90 2.50 -4.97
C GLU A 24 3.94 3.08 -3.56
N TYR A 25 4.80 4.08 -3.36
CA TYR A 25 4.88 4.84 -2.13
C TYR A 25 5.28 6.29 -2.42
N GLY A 26 4.84 7.22 -1.58
CA GLY A 26 5.14 8.64 -1.72
C GLY A 26 4.79 9.41 -0.45
N SER A 27 5.15 10.69 -0.43
CA SER A 27 4.87 11.60 0.68
C SER A 27 3.96 12.75 0.24
N HIS A 28 2.97 13.09 1.06
CA HIS A 28 2.08 14.24 0.86
C HIS A 28 1.74 14.85 2.23
N GLU A 29 1.81 16.18 2.35
CA GLU A 29 1.51 16.91 3.60
C GLU A 29 2.15 16.29 4.87
N ASP A 30 3.45 16.01 4.81
CA ASP A 30 4.23 15.38 5.89
C ASP A 30 3.81 13.95 6.30
N ALA A 31 2.87 13.34 5.58
CA ALA A 31 2.46 11.95 5.74
C ALA A 31 2.94 11.08 4.58
N MET A 32 3.19 9.80 4.85
CA MET A 32 3.53 8.82 3.83
C MET A 32 2.32 7.98 3.43
N TYR A 33 2.21 7.70 2.14
CA TYR A 33 1.14 6.93 1.53
C TYR A 33 1.72 5.87 0.60
N GLY A 34 1.00 4.77 0.43
CA GLY A 34 1.43 3.73 -0.48
C GLY A 34 0.41 2.61 -0.63
N THR A 35 0.54 1.89 -1.74
CA THR A 35 -0.31 0.76 -2.11
C THR A 35 0.39 -0.55 -1.77
N ARG A 36 -0.08 -1.26 -0.74
CA ARG A 36 0.52 -2.53 -0.28
C ARG A 36 0.19 -3.68 -1.23
N LEU A 37 1.21 -4.47 -1.57
CA LEU A 37 1.05 -5.69 -2.37
C LEU A 37 0.20 -6.74 -1.64
N GLU A 38 0.31 -6.83 -0.32
CA GLU A 38 -0.48 -7.77 0.48
C GLU A 38 -1.99 -7.53 0.31
N THR A 39 -2.43 -6.27 0.25
CA THR A 39 -3.84 -5.92 0.05
C THR A 39 -4.34 -6.40 -1.31
N ILE A 40 -3.52 -6.26 -2.36
CA ILE A 40 -3.84 -6.74 -3.71
C ILE A 40 -3.95 -8.27 -3.71
N ARG A 41 -2.99 -8.96 -3.08
CA ARG A 41 -3.00 -10.43 -2.95
C ARG A 41 -4.26 -10.92 -2.23
N LYS A 42 -4.65 -10.27 -1.13
CA LYS A 42 -5.89 -10.61 -0.39
C LYS A 42 -7.16 -10.42 -1.20
N ILE A 43 -7.22 -9.41 -2.08
CA ILE A 43 -8.36 -9.21 -2.99
C ILE A 43 -8.43 -10.37 -4.00
N HIS A 44 -7.30 -10.77 -4.58
CA HIS A 44 -7.24 -11.91 -5.49
C HIS A 44 -7.61 -13.23 -4.81
N GLU A 45 -7.16 -13.46 -3.57
CA GLU A 45 -7.54 -14.64 -2.77
C GLU A 45 -9.05 -14.73 -2.51
N GLN A 46 -9.74 -13.58 -2.48
CA GLN A 46 -11.21 -13.53 -2.37
C GLN A 46 -11.92 -13.78 -3.71
N GLY A 47 -11.19 -14.08 -4.78
CA GLY A 47 -11.74 -14.26 -6.13
C GLY A 47 -12.18 -12.95 -6.79
N LEU A 48 -11.74 -11.80 -6.25
CA LEU A 48 -12.02 -10.48 -6.78
C LEU A 48 -10.82 -9.95 -7.58
N VAL A 49 -11.07 -8.98 -8.46
CA VAL A 49 -10.03 -8.29 -9.22
C VAL A 49 -9.79 -6.92 -8.59
N ALA A 50 -8.55 -6.62 -8.23
CA ALA A 50 -8.16 -5.30 -7.77
C ALA A 50 -8.06 -4.36 -8.99
N ILE A 51 -8.82 -3.27 -8.98
CA ILE A 51 -8.67 -2.19 -9.95
C ILE A 51 -7.72 -1.16 -9.34
N LEU A 52 -6.60 -0.92 -10.00
CA LEU A 52 -5.52 -0.07 -9.52
C LEU A 52 -5.41 1.16 -10.42
N ASP A 53 -5.44 2.34 -9.81
CA ASP A 53 -5.16 3.62 -10.45
C ASP A 53 -3.79 4.07 -9.94
N VAL A 54 -2.74 3.62 -10.62
CA VAL A 54 -1.33 3.86 -10.27
C VAL A 54 -0.60 4.41 -11.48
N GLU A 55 0.39 5.27 -11.26
CA GLU A 55 1.22 5.81 -12.33
C GLU A 55 2.18 4.74 -12.89
N PRO A 56 2.43 4.70 -14.21
CA PRO A 56 3.41 3.79 -14.80
C PRO A 56 4.84 4.16 -14.36
N GLN A 57 5.60 3.15 -13.91
CA GLN A 57 7.04 3.27 -13.57
C GLN A 57 7.95 3.02 -14.78
#